data_AF-A0A5J4RRH2-F1
#
_entry.id   AF-A0A5J4RRH2-F1
#
_cell.length_a   1.000
_cell.length_b   1.000
_cell.length_c   1.000
_cell.angle_alpha   90.00
_cell.angle_beta   90.00
_cell.angle_gamma   90.00
#
_symmetry.space_group_name_H-M   'P 1'
#
loop_
_entity.id
_entity.type
_entity.pdbx_description
1 polymer ?
#
loop_
_entity_poly.entity_id
_entity_poly.type
_entity_poly.pdbx_seq_one_letter_code
_entity_poly.pdbx_strand_id
1 'polypeptide(L)'
;MENKLNISFSPHIHSGDSVRKNMYGVLIALVPALIVSLLYFGLGALIVTATSVLACVFFEWAIGKFIMKKTATTICDGSAVITGILLAFNLPSNLPVWIIIIGALFAIGVCKMSFGGLGNNPFNPALAGRVFLLLSFPAQMTTFPEVGQLISYMDAETAATPLAIMKKVIHGVPGTSLGQLPDAFSLFIGSKGGGSLGEVSAAALLIGLLFMLWRKIITWHIPASILTTVFIFTGIMHIANPEIYASPVIHLLSGGLILGAVFMATDYVTSPMSRNGMLIYGVCIGLLTVIIRLFGTYPEGMSFAILIMNAFTPLINIYCKPQTFGEKGKKMKKLKSSLKNMLLVLVGITVISIGLLTYANRLTKASIDEAKMKTLNDALKEVVPSFTNNPVKECDTIFGEKNGKKTVDFIIYPAKNNNRLVGTAIEATSSGFGGELKLLVGFDTEGNIYNYTLLSHSETLGLGSRASYWFKEGHKGSIKGMNPGKKTLKVNKDGGDVDAITASTVTSRAFLNAVNKAYSAYYKGNADGTTSATQQAY
;
A
#
# COMPACT_ATOMS: atom_id res chain seq x y z
N MET A 1 36.13 2.78 -67.20
CA MET A 1 35.23 2.94 -66.04
C MET A 1 34.95 1.54 -65.51
N GLU A 2 35.53 1.18 -64.36
CA GLU A 2 35.24 -0.08 -63.69
C GLU A 2 33.78 -0.09 -63.23
N ASN A 3 32.99 -1.06 -63.70
CA ASN A 3 31.63 -1.28 -63.21
C ASN A 3 31.70 -1.76 -61.76
N LYS A 4 31.43 -0.87 -60.81
CA LYS A 4 31.24 -1.24 -59.40
C LYS A 4 30.01 -2.15 -59.28
N LEU A 5 30.26 -3.46 -59.16
CA LEU A 5 29.24 -4.45 -58.82
C LEU A 5 28.88 -4.27 -57.34
N ASN A 6 27.72 -3.66 -57.07
CA ASN A 6 27.20 -3.55 -55.71
C ASN A 6 26.61 -4.91 -55.29
N ILE A 7 27.22 -5.55 -54.31
CA ILE A 7 26.64 -6.71 -53.62
C ILE A 7 25.50 -6.18 -52.75
N SER A 8 24.27 -6.22 -53.24
CA SER A 8 23.07 -5.88 -52.46
C SER A 8 22.47 -7.13 -51.83
N PHE A 9 22.01 -7.00 -50.59
CA PHE A 9 21.25 -8.06 -49.93
C PHE A 9 19.90 -8.26 -50.61
N SER A 10 19.38 -9.49 -50.59
CA SER A 10 18.03 -9.78 -51.08
C SER A 10 17.01 -8.86 -50.38
N PRO A 11 16.08 -8.23 -51.11
CA PRO A 11 15.12 -7.31 -50.51
C PRO A 11 14.21 -8.07 -49.55
N HIS A 12 14.31 -7.75 -48.26
CA HIS A 12 13.36 -8.24 -47.26
C HIS A 12 12.02 -7.53 -47.45
N ILE A 13 10.92 -8.30 -47.57
CA ILE A 13 9.57 -7.74 -47.58
C ILE A 13 9.32 -7.07 -46.23
N HIS A 14 9.11 -5.75 -46.23
CA HIS A 14 8.84 -4.99 -45.02
C HIS A 14 7.35 -5.11 -44.67
N SER A 15 7.03 -5.52 -43.45
CA SER A 15 5.64 -5.68 -42.98
C SER A 15 4.94 -4.36 -42.61
N GLY A 16 5.64 -3.23 -42.68
CA GLY A 16 5.09 -1.91 -42.31
C GLY A 16 4.82 -1.72 -40.81
N ASP A 17 5.25 -2.66 -39.97
CA ASP A 17 5.19 -2.54 -38.51
C ASP A 17 6.49 -1.95 -37.97
N SER A 18 6.34 -0.91 -37.16
CA SER A 18 7.44 -0.20 -36.52
C SER A 18 7.18 -0.08 -35.02
N VAL A 19 8.26 -0.06 -34.25
CA VAL A 19 8.21 0.16 -32.79
C VAL A 19 7.43 1.43 -32.47
N ARG A 20 7.71 2.51 -33.20
CA ARG A 20 7.02 3.80 -33.07
C ARG A 20 5.51 3.64 -33.22
N LYS A 21 5.03 2.96 -34.27
CA LYS A 21 3.59 2.74 -34.52
C LYS A 21 2.94 1.94 -33.39
N ASN A 22 3.60 0.92 -32.86
CA ASN A 22 3.08 0.13 -31.74
C ASN A 22 3.04 0.94 -30.44
N MET A 23 4.09 1.71 -30.14
CA MET A 23 4.16 2.60 -28.97
C MET A 23 3.05 3.65 -29.00
N TYR A 24 2.88 4.37 -30.10
CA TYR A 24 1.75 5.31 -30.23
C TYR A 24 0.38 4.61 -30.19
N GLY A 25 0.29 3.37 -30.67
CA GLY A 25 -0.90 2.54 -30.53
C GLY A 25 -1.28 2.29 -29.06
N VAL A 26 -0.30 1.98 -28.20
CA VAL A 26 -0.51 1.85 -26.74
C VAL A 26 -0.92 3.18 -26.12
N LEU A 27 -0.30 4.28 -26.56
CA LEU A 27 -0.63 5.62 -26.06
C LEU A 27 -2.08 6.00 -26.39
N ILE A 28 -2.54 5.73 -27.61
CA ILE A 28 -3.94 5.92 -28.04
C ILE A 28 -4.88 5.06 -27.19
N ALA A 29 -4.50 3.82 -26.88
CA ALA A 29 -5.28 2.93 -26.03
C ALA A 29 -5.44 3.43 -24.59
N LEU A 30 -4.50 4.25 -24.09
CA LEU A 30 -4.55 4.87 -22.76
C LEU A 30 -5.37 6.17 -22.72
N VAL A 31 -5.67 6.80 -23.87
CA VAL A 31 -6.41 8.06 -23.93
C VAL A 31 -7.79 7.99 -23.26
N PRO A 32 -8.63 6.94 -23.47
CA PRO A 32 -9.92 6.85 -22.77
C PRO A 32 -9.77 6.84 -21.25
N ALA A 33 -8.79 6.11 -20.73
CA ALA A 33 -8.49 6.09 -19.30
C ALA A 33 -8.01 7.47 -18.82
N LEU A 34 -7.12 8.13 -19.57
CA LEU A 34 -6.64 9.48 -19.25
C LEU A 34 -7.80 10.49 -19.14
N ILE A 35 -8.73 10.48 -20.10
CA ILE A 35 -9.90 11.37 -20.09
C ILE A 35 -10.73 11.14 -18.84
N VAL A 36 -11.01 9.88 -18.51
CA VAL A 36 -11.80 9.55 -17.31
C VAL A 36 -11.07 9.98 -16.03
N SER A 37 -9.76 9.74 -15.92
CA SER A 37 -8.98 10.20 -14.78
C SER A 37 -8.99 11.73 -14.64
N LEU A 38 -8.92 12.47 -15.75
CA LEU A 38 -9.02 13.94 -15.75
C LEU A 38 -10.42 14.42 -15.32
N LEU A 39 -11.48 13.73 -15.71
CA LEU A 39 -12.85 14.10 -15.33
C LEU A 39 -13.14 13.91 -13.84
N TYR A 40 -12.50 12.92 -13.21
CA TYR A 40 -12.76 12.58 -11.80
C TYR A 40 -11.82 13.26 -10.81
N PHE A 41 -10.55 13.46 -11.20
CA PHE A 41 -9.52 14.07 -10.34
C PHE A 41 -9.07 15.47 -10.80
N GLY A 42 -9.59 15.97 -11.93
CA GLY A 42 -9.40 17.34 -12.40
C GLY A 42 -7.93 17.76 -12.53
N LEU A 43 -7.60 18.87 -11.86
CA LEU A 43 -6.33 19.57 -11.98
C LEU A 43 -5.14 18.76 -11.42
N GLY A 44 -5.35 17.98 -10.35
CA GLY A 44 -4.30 17.13 -9.78
C GLY A 44 -3.82 16.05 -10.76
N ALA A 45 -4.76 15.39 -11.45
CA ALA A 45 -4.45 14.41 -12.49
C ALA A 45 -3.63 15.00 -13.63
N LEU A 46 -3.99 16.20 -14.06
CA LEU A 46 -3.31 16.90 -15.14
C LEU A 46 -1.88 17.26 -14.74
N ILE A 47 -1.68 17.84 -13.56
CA ILE A 47 -0.35 18.21 -13.07
C ILE A 47 0.54 16.97 -12.95
N VAL A 48 0.07 15.91 -12.30
CA VAL A 48 0.87 14.69 -12.10
C VAL A 48 1.24 14.05 -13.43
N THR A 49 0.28 13.96 -14.36
CA THR A 49 0.54 13.36 -15.68
C THR A 49 1.49 14.22 -16.52
N ALA A 50 1.24 15.53 -16.60
CA ALA A 50 2.06 16.45 -17.39
C ALA A 50 3.50 16.51 -16.85
N THR A 51 3.67 16.65 -15.53
CA THR A 51 5.00 16.70 -14.90
C THR A 51 5.75 15.39 -15.08
N SER A 52 5.10 14.23 -14.92
CA SER A 52 5.75 12.93 -15.14
C SER A 52 6.19 12.73 -16.59
N VAL A 53 5.36 13.13 -17.57
CA VAL A 53 5.71 13.01 -18.99
C VAL A 53 6.85 13.95 -19.36
N LEU A 54 6.77 15.22 -18.94
CA LEU A 54 7.82 16.21 -19.20
C LEU A 54 9.14 15.79 -18.56
N ALA A 55 9.13 15.30 -17.31
CA ALA A 55 10.32 14.82 -16.63
C ALA A 55 10.92 13.59 -17.34
N CYS A 56 10.12 12.59 -17.70
CA CYS A 56 10.61 11.41 -18.41
C CYS A 56 11.25 11.76 -19.77
N VAL A 57 10.59 12.62 -20.56
CA VAL A 57 11.11 13.09 -21.85
C VAL A 57 12.39 13.89 -21.67
N PHE A 58 12.43 14.78 -20.68
CA PHE A 58 13.61 15.57 -20.35
C PHE A 58 14.79 14.70 -19.95
N PHE A 59 14.62 13.73 -19.05
CA PHE A 59 15.71 12.85 -18.62
C PHE A 59 16.18 11.92 -19.74
N GLU A 60 15.27 11.42 -20.58
CA GLU A 60 15.64 10.63 -21.75
C GLU A 60 16.51 11.45 -22.72
N TRP A 61 16.08 12.68 -23.01
CA TRP A 61 16.85 13.60 -23.84
C TRP A 61 18.20 13.96 -23.23
N ALA A 62 18.23 14.32 -21.94
CA ALA A 62 19.44 14.76 -21.25
C ALA A 62 20.48 13.63 -21.19
N ILE A 63 20.06 12.41 -20.81
CA ILE A 63 20.97 11.26 -20.71
C ILE A 63 21.43 10.82 -22.11
N GLY A 64 20.51 10.77 -23.08
CA GLY A 64 20.84 10.40 -24.46
C GLY A 64 21.85 11.35 -25.09
N LYS A 65 21.68 12.67 -24.87
CA LYS A 65 22.53 13.72 -25.44
C LYS A 65 23.86 13.87 -24.70
N PHE A 66 23.85 13.96 -23.37
CA PHE A 66 25.04 14.30 -22.59
C PHE A 66 25.87 13.09 -22.17
N ILE A 67 25.24 11.96 -21.81
CA ILE A 67 25.93 10.78 -21.30
C ILE A 67 26.26 9.81 -22.44
N MET A 68 25.23 9.41 -23.22
CA MET A 68 25.41 8.41 -24.28
C MET A 68 25.96 8.98 -25.60
N LYS A 69 26.01 10.31 -25.74
CA LYS A 69 26.46 11.04 -26.94
C LYS A 69 25.85 10.50 -28.25
N LYS A 70 24.59 10.03 -28.20
CA LYS A 70 23.90 9.52 -29.39
C LYS A 70 23.57 10.69 -30.33
N THR A 71 23.86 10.51 -31.63
CA THR A 71 23.64 11.51 -32.68
C THR A 71 22.15 11.69 -33.06
N ALA A 72 21.31 10.70 -32.78
CA ALA A 72 19.87 10.76 -33.00
C ALA A 72 19.09 10.83 -31.68
N THR A 73 18.09 11.70 -31.62
CA THR A 73 17.20 11.84 -30.45
C THR A 73 16.15 10.73 -30.44
N THR A 74 16.14 9.89 -29.39
CA THR A 74 15.14 8.82 -29.19
C THR A 74 13.76 9.34 -28.72
N ILE A 75 13.62 10.67 -28.58
CA ILE A 75 12.37 11.32 -28.11
C ILE A 75 11.17 10.94 -29.01
N CYS A 76 11.40 10.78 -30.31
CA CYS A 76 10.34 10.55 -31.29
C CYS A 76 9.73 9.13 -31.27
N ASP A 77 10.31 8.19 -30.52
CA ASP A 77 9.83 6.81 -30.45
C ASP A 77 8.59 6.65 -29.56
N GLY A 78 8.25 7.66 -28.77
CA GLY A 78 7.06 7.68 -27.89
C GLY A 78 7.23 6.88 -26.58
N SER A 79 8.32 6.13 -26.43
CA SER A 79 8.55 5.27 -25.26
C SER A 79 8.76 6.03 -23.95
N ALA A 80 9.41 7.19 -23.97
CA ALA A 80 9.53 8.07 -22.80
C ALA A 80 8.16 8.57 -22.32
N VAL A 81 7.30 8.93 -23.27
CA VAL A 81 5.95 9.44 -23.01
C VAL A 81 5.08 8.35 -22.39
N ILE A 82 5.10 7.13 -22.94
CA ILE A 82 4.38 5.98 -22.38
C ILE A 82 4.88 5.69 -20.96
N THR A 83 6.19 5.71 -20.73
CA THR A 83 6.77 5.51 -19.39
C THR A 83 6.26 6.56 -18.41
N GLY A 84 6.21 7.83 -18.82
CA GLY A 84 5.68 8.94 -18.01
C GLY A 84 4.18 8.81 -17.70
N ILE A 85 3.36 8.47 -18.70
CA ILE A 85 1.91 8.27 -18.50
C ILE A 85 1.65 7.07 -17.58
N LEU A 86 2.32 5.94 -17.83
CA LEU A 86 2.17 4.73 -17.01
C LEU A 86 2.70 4.93 -15.59
N LEU A 87 3.76 5.73 -15.40
CA LEU A 87 4.21 6.12 -14.07
C LEU A 87 3.14 6.97 -13.39
N ALA A 88 2.65 8.04 -14.04
CA ALA A 88 1.59 8.89 -13.49
C ALA A 88 0.33 8.11 -13.11
N PHE A 89 -0.09 7.14 -13.92
CA PHE A 89 -1.28 6.32 -13.64
C PHE A 89 -1.16 5.45 -12.39
N ASN A 90 0.07 5.21 -11.95
CA ASN A 90 0.39 4.50 -10.73
C ASN A 90 0.60 5.40 -9.51
N LEU A 91 0.51 6.73 -9.67
CA LEU A 91 0.75 7.69 -8.61
C LEU A 91 -0.58 8.29 -8.10
N PRO A 92 -0.64 8.68 -6.81
CA PRO A 92 -1.69 9.56 -6.30
C PRO A 92 -1.70 10.92 -7.03
N SER A 93 -2.88 11.48 -7.24
CA SER A 93 -3.08 12.75 -7.96
C SER A 93 -2.74 14.01 -7.14
N ASN A 94 -2.44 13.87 -5.85
CA ASN A 94 -2.01 14.94 -4.94
C ASN A 94 -0.50 14.92 -4.64
N LEU A 95 0.28 14.07 -5.32
CA LEU A 95 1.72 13.97 -5.06
C LEU A 95 2.46 15.26 -5.40
N PRO A 96 3.36 15.75 -4.52
CA PRO A 96 4.25 16.86 -4.83
C PRO A 96 5.12 16.61 -6.08
N VAL A 97 5.22 17.62 -6.94
CA VAL A 97 5.92 17.54 -8.24
C VAL A 97 7.36 17.04 -8.14
N TRP A 98 8.09 17.45 -7.10
CA TRP A 98 9.49 17.05 -6.93
C TRP A 98 9.66 15.53 -6.73
N ILE A 99 8.71 14.85 -6.06
CA ILE A 99 8.73 13.39 -5.87
C ILE A 99 8.55 12.68 -7.22
N ILE A 100 7.65 13.22 -8.05
CA ILE A 100 7.38 12.70 -9.40
C ILE A 100 8.63 12.79 -10.27
N ILE A 101 9.36 13.91 -10.21
CA ILE A 101 10.61 14.11 -10.93
C ILE A 101 11.67 13.09 -10.51
N ILE A 102 11.82 12.82 -9.20
CA ILE A 102 12.75 11.79 -8.71
C ILE A 102 12.36 10.40 -9.23
N GLY A 103 11.07 10.06 -9.22
CA GLY A 103 10.57 8.79 -9.75
C GLY A 103 10.85 8.64 -11.25
N ALA A 104 10.63 9.72 -12.03
CA ALA A 104 10.93 9.77 -13.46
C ALA A 104 12.43 9.61 -13.74
N LEU A 105 13.29 10.23 -12.92
CA LEU A 105 14.75 10.07 -13.01
C LEU A 105 15.16 8.61 -12.76
N PHE A 106 14.58 7.95 -11.74
CA PHE A 106 14.88 6.55 -11.47
C PHE A 106 14.40 5.62 -12.59
N ALA A 107 13.17 5.84 -13.08
CA ALA A 107 12.59 5.07 -14.17
C ALA A 107 13.44 5.17 -15.46
N ILE A 108 13.70 6.38 -15.95
CA ILE A 108 14.41 6.58 -17.21
C ILE A 108 15.91 6.41 -17.05
N GLY A 109 16.50 7.02 -16.03
CA GLY A 109 17.95 6.99 -15.82
C GLY A 109 18.45 5.61 -15.48
N VAL A 110 18.00 5.08 -14.33
CA VAL A 110 18.53 3.83 -13.76
C VAL A 110 17.97 2.60 -14.48
N CYS A 111 16.67 2.56 -14.77
CA CYS A 111 16.04 1.32 -15.26
C CYS A 111 16.06 1.18 -16.78
N LYS A 112 16.05 2.29 -17.54
CA LYS A 112 16.00 2.26 -19.00
C LYS A 112 17.35 2.58 -19.64
N MET A 113 17.94 3.73 -19.30
CA MET A 113 19.12 4.24 -20.00
C MET A 113 20.43 3.59 -19.55
N SER A 114 20.56 3.21 -18.27
CA SER A 114 21.75 2.46 -17.80
C SER A 114 21.99 1.15 -18.54
N PHE A 115 20.94 0.54 -19.12
CA PHE A 115 21.02 -0.70 -19.89
C PHE A 115 21.10 -0.49 -21.41
N GLY A 116 21.22 0.75 -21.88
CA GLY A 116 21.41 1.07 -23.29
C GLY A 116 20.17 1.62 -24.02
N GLY A 117 19.04 1.74 -23.32
CA GLY A 117 17.80 2.33 -23.84
C GLY A 117 16.72 1.29 -24.15
N LEU A 118 15.84 1.63 -25.11
CA LEU A 118 14.69 0.80 -25.47
C LEU A 118 15.13 -0.55 -26.06
N GLY A 119 14.55 -1.65 -25.55
CA GLY A 119 14.83 -3.01 -26.02
C GLY A 119 15.85 -3.78 -25.16
N ASN A 120 16.57 -3.07 -24.28
CA ASN A 120 17.56 -3.67 -23.39
C ASN A 120 17.19 -3.58 -21.91
N ASN A 121 16.04 -2.96 -21.58
CA ASN A 121 15.63 -2.78 -20.20
C ASN A 121 15.19 -4.13 -19.58
N PRO A 122 15.86 -4.60 -18.50
CA PRO A 122 15.51 -5.87 -17.86
C PRO A 122 14.18 -5.80 -17.11
N PHE A 123 13.79 -4.59 -16.68
CA PHE A 123 12.59 -4.33 -15.91
C PHE A 123 11.71 -3.29 -16.62
N ASN A 124 10.41 -3.29 -16.28
CA ASN A 124 9.49 -2.26 -16.76
C ASN A 124 9.86 -0.94 -16.05
N PRO A 125 10.31 0.11 -16.78
CA PRO A 125 10.84 1.31 -16.16
C PRO A 125 9.82 2.07 -15.30
N ALA A 126 8.56 2.12 -15.73
CA ALA A 126 7.49 2.82 -15.01
C ALA A 126 7.20 2.14 -13.66
N LEU A 127 7.12 0.80 -13.65
CA LEU A 127 6.91 0.05 -12.42
C LEU A 127 8.10 0.14 -11.47
N ALA A 128 9.32 0.12 -11.98
CA ALA A 128 10.51 0.28 -11.16
C ALA A 128 10.56 1.67 -10.50
N GLY A 129 10.21 2.73 -11.25
CA GLY A 129 10.03 4.08 -10.71
C GLY A 129 8.95 4.13 -9.61
N ARG A 130 7.80 3.50 -9.84
CA ARG A 130 6.72 3.41 -8.84
C ARG A 130 7.19 2.71 -7.57
N VAL A 131 7.82 1.55 -7.68
CA VAL A 131 8.28 0.76 -6.52
C VAL A 131 9.36 1.52 -5.75
N PHE A 132 10.29 2.18 -6.44
CA PHE A 132 11.28 3.05 -5.81
C PHE A 132 10.63 4.17 -4.98
N LEU A 133 9.62 4.84 -5.53
CA LEU A 133 8.89 5.88 -4.81
C LEU A 133 8.11 5.32 -3.62
N LEU A 134 7.48 4.15 -3.77
CA LEU A 134 6.72 3.51 -2.70
C LEU A 134 7.61 3.11 -1.52
N LEU A 135 8.84 2.66 -1.80
CA LEU A 135 9.82 2.29 -0.77
C LEU A 135 10.47 3.52 -0.11
N SER A 136 10.71 4.57 -0.88
CA SER A 136 11.40 5.78 -0.38
C SER A 136 10.46 6.77 0.31
N PHE A 137 9.22 6.87 -0.17
CA PHE A 137 8.21 7.85 0.27
C PHE A 137 6.85 7.18 0.51
N PRO A 138 6.76 6.20 1.45
CA PRO A 138 5.55 5.41 1.64
C PRO A 138 4.34 6.25 2.05
N ALA A 139 4.51 7.23 2.94
CA ALA A 139 3.41 8.06 3.45
C ALA A 139 2.68 8.82 2.33
N GLN A 140 3.44 9.45 1.43
CA GLN A 140 2.89 10.19 0.30
C GLN A 140 2.26 9.24 -0.74
N MET A 141 2.87 8.08 -0.96
CA MET A 141 2.39 7.09 -1.93
C MET A 141 1.16 6.30 -1.46
N THR A 142 0.83 6.33 -0.17
CA THR A 142 -0.38 5.71 0.38
C THR A 142 -1.52 6.69 0.66
N THR A 143 -1.33 7.97 0.37
CA THR A 143 -2.32 9.02 0.63
C THR A 143 -3.04 9.37 -0.66
N PHE A 144 -4.28 8.87 -0.83
CA PHE A 144 -5.05 9.05 -2.05
C PHE A 144 -6.17 10.08 -1.85
N PRO A 145 -6.35 11.05 -2.77
CA PRO A 145 -7.43 12.01 -2.68
C PRO A 145 -8.78 11.37 -3.03
N GLU A 146 -9.85 11.94 -2.50
CA GLU A 146 -11.22 11.53 -2.78
C GLU A 146 -11.63 11.91 -4.22
N VAL A 147 -12.44 11.06 -4.83
CA VAL A 147 -12.95 11.25 -6.19
C VAL A 147 -13.93 12.41 -6.22
N GLY A 148 -13.78 13.34 -7.18
CA GLY A 148 -14.69 14.48 -7.38
C GLY A 148 -14.11 15.84 -6.96
N GLN A 149 -12.92 15.88 -6.39
CA GLN A 149 -12.22 17.13 -6.08
C GLN A 149 -11.45 17.64 -7.30
N LEU A 150 -12.08 18.51 -8.09
CA LEU A 150 -11.54 18.94 -9.38
C LEU A 150 -10.46 20.03 -9.28
N ILE A 151 -10.53 20.88 -8.25
CA ILE A 151 -9.72 22.10 -8.14
C ILE A 151 -8.63 21.95 -7.06
N SER A 152 -8.89 21.16 -6.01
CA SER A 152 -7.91 20.96 -4.93
C SER A 152 -6.79 20.02 -5.39
N TYR A 153 -5.54 20.43 -5.17
CA TYR A 153 -4.36 19.63 -5.52
C TYR A 153 -3.68 19.07 -4.27
N MET A 154 -3.11 19.93 -3.42
CA MET A 154 -2.39 19.49 -2.22
C MET A 154 -3.28 19.37 -0.98
N ASP A 155 -4.38 20.12 -0.93
CA ASP A 155 -5.32 20.16 0.20
C ASP A 155 -6.56 19.33 -0.11
N ALA A 156 -6.35 18.17 -0.72
CA ALA A 156 -7.41 17.27 -1.14
C ALA A 156 -7.74 16.31 0.01
N GLU A 157 -9.04 16.11 0.26
CA GLU A 157 -9.50 15.19 1.31
C GLU A 157 -9.11 13.77 0.94
N THR A 158 -8.62 13.01 1.91
CA THR A 158 -8.04 11.69 1.66
C THR A 158 -9.06 10.59 1.88
N ALA A 159 -9.24 9.71 0.89
CA ALA A 159 -10.12 8.55 0.98
C ALA A 159 -9.33 7.25 1.07
N ALA A 160 -9.83 6.30 1.86
CA ALA A 160 -9.25 4.96 1.93
C ALA A 160 -9.56 4.19 0.64
N THR A 161 -8.53 3.56 0.05
CA THR A 161 -8.74 2.72 -1.14
C THR A 161 -9.46 1.42 -0.77
N PRO A 162 -10.22 0.80 -1.69
CA PRO A 162 -10.90 -0.48 -1.43
C PRO A 162 -9.95 -1.56 -0.92
N LEU A 163 -8.74 -1.65 -1.48
CA LEU A 163 -7.72 -2.59 -1.02
C LEU A 163 -7.20 -2.29 0.39
N ALA A 164 -7.02 -1.01 0.74
CA ALA A 164 -6.61 -0.64 2.09
C ALA A 164 -7.69 -1.01 3.12
N ILE A 165 -8.98 -0.84 2.78
CA ILE A 165 -10.11 -1.26 3.62
C ILE A 165 -10.10 -2.79 3.77
N MET A 166 -10.00 -3.53 2.67
CA MET A 166 -9.91 -4.99 2.71
C MET A 166 -8.75 -5.48 3.58
N LYS A 167 -7.62 -4.79 3.53
CA LYS A 167 -6.46 -5.14 4.34
C LYS A 167 -6.68 -4.90 5.82
N LYS A 168 -7.33 -3.79 6.19
CA LYS A 168 -7.71 -3.50 7.60
C LYS A 168 -8.67 -4.56 8.15
N VAL A 169 -9.61 -5.04 7.32
CA VAL A 169 -10.52 -6.14 7.69
C VAL A 169 -9.74 -7.44 7.93
N ILE A 170 -8.81 -7.81 7.03
CA ILE A 170 -7.97 -9.01 7.19
C ILE A 170 -7.13 -8.95 8.47
N HIS A 171 -6.60 -7.77 8.84
CA HIS A 171 -5.84 -7.60 10.09
C HIS A 171 -6.71 -7.48 11.35
N GLY A 172 -8.04 -7.56 11.23
CA GLY A 172 -8.95 -7.56 12.38
C GLY A 172 -9.07 -6.20 13.08
N VAL A 173 -8.86 -5.09 12.35
CA VAL A 173 -8.98 -3.74 12.94
C VAL A 173 -10.45 -3.46 13.29
N PRO A 174 -10.79 -3.18 14.56
CA PRO A 174 -12.17 -2.99 14.99
C PRO A 174 -12.79 -1.73 14.37
N GLY A 175 -14.00 -1.85 13.82
CA GLY A 175 -14.75 -0.75 13.20
C GLY A 175 -14.66 -0.66 11.67
N THR A 176 -13.87 -1.52 11.03
CA THR A 176 -13.87 -1.69 9.56
C THR A 176 -14.63 -2.95 9.17
N SER A 177 -15.59 -2.82 8.26
CA SER A 177 -16.39 -3.94 7.75
C SER A 177 -16.38 -3.96 6.23
N LEU A 178 -16.58 -5.14 5.64
CA LEU A 178 -16.73 -5.33 4.19
C LEU A 178 -17.88 -4.49 3.60
N GLY A 179 -18.86 -4.08 4.40
CA GLY A 179 -19.96 -3.21 3.98
C GLY A 179 -19.57 -1.77 3.64
N GLN A 180 -18.34 -1.35 3.98
CA GLN A 180 -17.79 -0.05 3.55
C GLN A 180 -17.19 -0.08 2.15
N LEU A 181 -17.10 -1.27 1.51
CA LEU A 181 -16.56 -1.37 0.17
C LEU A 181 -17.51 -0.75 -0.87
N PRO A 182 -16.98 0.01 -1.84
CA PRO A 182 -17.77 0.47 -2.97
C PRO A 182 -18.33 -0.72 -3.76
N ASP A 183 -19.55 -0.57 -4.25
CA ASP A 183 -20.20 -1.59 -5.06
C ASP A 183 -19.40 -1.87 -6.35
N ALA A 184 -19.41 -3.11 -6.84
CA ALA A 184 -18.59 -3.53 -7.97
C ALA A 184 -18.87 -2.70 -9.24
N PHE A 185 -20.12 -2.31 -9.45
CA PHE A 185 -20.52 -1.45 -10.55
C PHE A 185 -19.93 -0.04 -10.44
N SER A 186 -19.83 0.49 -9.22
CA SER A 186 -19.23 1.80 -8.97
C SER A 186 -17.72 1.82 -9.21
N LEU A 187 -17.03 0.70 -8.94
CA LEU A 187 -15.62 0.49 -9.29
C LEU A 187 -15.43 0.27 -10.80
N PHE A 188 -16.40 -0.36 -11.46
CA PHE A 188 -16.33 -0.61 -12.90
C PHE A 188 -16.41 0.70 -13.71
N ILE A 189 -17.33 1.59 -13.34
CA ILE A 189 -17.53 2.89 -14.01
C ILE A 189 -16.54 3.94 -13.52
N GLY A 190 -16.29 3.97 -12.21
CA GLY A 190 -15.32 4.85 -11.57
C GLY A 190 -15.86 5.98 -10.71
N SER A 191 -17.13 5.91 -10.32
CA SER A 191 -17.78 6.98 -9.57
C SER A 191 -17.42 7.02 -8.07
N LYS A 192 -16.88 5.93 -7.52
CA LYS A 192 -16.51 5.81 -6.07
C LYS A 192 -15.18 5.08 -5.84
N GLY A 193 -14.34 4.97 -6.87
CA GLY A 193 -13.05 4.27 -6.78
C GLY A 193 -11.95 5.16 -6.23
N GLY A 194 -11.71 5.12 -4.92
CA GLY A 194 -10.49 5.70 -4.34
C GLY A 194 -9.25 4.88 -4.75
N GLY A 195 -8.21 5.52 -5.26
CA GLY A 195 -7.02 4.85 -5.78
C GLY A 195 -6.12 5.76 -6.60
N SER A 196 -5.14 5.18 -7.31
CA SER A 196 -4.29 5.94 -8.23
C SER A 196 -5.05 6.34 -9.50
N LEU A 197 -4.47 7.26 -10.29
CA LEU A 197 -5.08 7.78 -11.51
C LEU A 197 -5.57 6.69 -12.48
N GLY A 198 -4.83 5.59 -12.61
CA GLY A 198 -5.17 4.47 -13.48
C GLY A 198 -6.14 3.46 -12.88
N GLU A 199 -6.63 3.65 -11.65
CA GLU A 199 -7.61 2.75 -11.00
C GLU A 199 -9.05 3.25 -11.11
N VAL A 200 -9.23 4.49 -11.62
CA VAL A 200 -10.53 5.16 -11.61
C VAL A 200 -11.58 4.37 -12.36
N SER A 201 -11.29 3.90 -13.58
CA SER A 201 -12.30 3.22 -14.39
C SER A 201 -11.74 1.98 -15.06
N ALA A 202 -12.19 0.81 -14.58
CA ALA A 202 -11.91 -0.46 -15.21
C ALA A 202 -12.47 -0.53 -16.64
N ALA A 203 -13.66 0.06 -16.88
CA ALA A 203 -14.29 0.07 -18.20
C ALA A 203 -13.41 0.78 -19.24
N ALA A 204 -12.84 1.95 -18.90
CA ALA A 204 -11.98 2.70 -19.80
C ALA A 204 -10.71 1.92 -20.19
N LEU A 205 -10.11 1.21 -19.22
CA LEU A 205 -8.96 0.35 -19.47
C LEU A 205 -9.29 -0.87 -20.34
N LEU A 206 -10.47 -1.47 -20.16
CA LEU A 206 -10.93 -2.60 -20.98
C LEU A 206 -11.23 -2.19 -22.42
N ILE A 207 -11.73 -0.97 -22.67
CA ILE A 207 -11.84 -0.42 -24.02
C ILE A 207 -10.45 -0.32 -24.68
N GLY A 208 -9.46 0.14 -23.93
CA GLY A 208 -8.06 0.16 -24.37
C GLY A 208 -7.52 -1.25 -24.68
N LEU A 209 -7.81 -2.24 -23.84
CA LEU A 209 -7.48 -3.66 -24.07
C LEU A 209 -8.07 -4.16 -25.40
N LEU A 210 -9.36 -3.91 -25.63
CA LEU A 210 -10.06 -4.36 -26.83
C LEU A 210 -9.45 -3.73 -28.10
N PHE A 211 -9.12 -2.45 -28.05
CA PHE A 211 -8.41 -1.77 -29.14
C PHE A 211 -7.03 -2.39 -29.43
N MET A 212 -6.23 -2.67 -28.39
CA MET A 212 -4.90 -3.27 -28.58
C MET A 212 -4.96 -4.71 -29.09
N LEU A 213 -5.96 -5.49 -28.68
CA LEU A 213 -6.20 -6.84 -29.21
C LEU A 213 -6.65 -6.80 -30.68
N TRP A 214 -7.56 -5.89 -31.03
CA TRP A 214 -8.04 -5.73 -32.41
C TRP A 214 -6.91 -5.33 -33.36
N ARG A 215 -6.06 -4.38 -32.94
CA ARG A 215 -4.88 -3.94 -33.68
C ARG A 215 -3.71 -4.94 -33.61
N LYS A 216 -3.86 -6.06 -32.90
CA LYS A 216 -2.83 -7.09 -32.68
C LYS A 216 -1.51 -6.53 -32.14
N ILE A 217 -1.60 -5.47 -31.33
CA ILE A 217 -0.46 -4.89 -30.61
C ILE A 217 -0.03 -5.91 -29.55
N ILE A 218 -0.97 -6.36 -28.71
CA ILE A 218 -0.71 -7.36 -27.67
C ILE A 218 -1.45 -8.67 -27.95
N THR A 219 -1.01 -9.76 -27.32
CA THR A 219 -1.76 -11.03 -27.34
C THR A 219 -2.58 -11.19 -26.06
N TRP A 220 -3.68 -11.95 -26.14
CA TRP A 220 -4.59 -12.15 -25.01
C TRP A 220 -4.04 -13.07 -23.91
N HIS A 221 -2.98 -13.84 -24.17
CA HIS A 221 -2.46 -14.86 -23.25
C HIS A 221 -2.05 -14.30 -21.90
N ILE A 222 -1.29 -13.18 -21.86
CA ILE A 222 -0.82 -12.58 -20.60
C ILE A 222 -1.98 -11.95 -19.82
N PRO A 223 -2.80 -11.03 -20.39
CA PRO A 223 -3.88 -10.42 -19.62
C PRO A 223 -4.91 -11.44 -19.12
N ALA A 224 -5.31 -12.40 -19.97
CA ALA A 224 -6.32 -13.39 -19.60
C ALA A 224 -5.81 -14.34 -18.51
N SER A 225 -4.54 -14.76 -18.56
CA SER A 225 -3.97 -15.64 -17.53
C SER A 225 -3.85 -14.95 -16.16
N ILE A 226 -3.47 -13.67 -16.12
CA ILE A 226 -3.43 -12.88 -14.87
C ILE A 226 -4.84 -12.75 -14.28
N LEU A 227 -5.83 -12.34 -15.09
CA LEU A 227 -7.21 -12.16 -14.61
C LEU A 227 -7.83 -13.48 -14.13
N THR A 228 -7.64 -14.56 -14.89
CA THR A 228 -8.20 -15.88 -14.56
C THR A 228 -7.60 -16.42 -13.27
N THR A 229 -6.28 -16.31 -13.09
CA THR A 229 -5.64 -16.82 -11.87
C THR A 229 -6.05 -16.03 -10.64
N VAL A 230 -6.08 -14.70 -10.72
CA VAL A 230 -6.53 -13.87 -9.60
C VAL A 230 -7.98 -14.20 -9.24
N PHE A 231 -8.86 -14.35 -10.23
CA PHE A 231 -10.26 -14.72 -10.01
C PHE A 231 -10.40 -16.07 -9.28
N ILE A 232 -9.68 -17.10 -9.74
CA ILE A 232 -9.75 -18.44 -9.14
C ILE A 232 -9.20 -18.43 -7.71
N PHE A 233 -8.01 -17.88 -7.48
CA PHE A 233 -7.39 -17.93 -6.15
C PHE A 233 -8.14 -17.06 -5.14
N THR A 234 -8.60 -15.87 -5.52
CA THR A 234 -9.44 -15.04 -4.63
C THR A 234 -10.82 -15.67 -4.41
N GLY A 235 -11.38 -16.35 -5.42
CA GLY A 235 -12.62 -17.13 -5.29
C GLY A 235 -12.52 -18.27 -4.28
N ILE A 236 -11.43 -19.03 -4.32
CA ILE A 236 -11.17 -20.10 -3.34
C ILE A 236 -11.08 -19.52 -1.92
N MET A 237 -10.38 -18.39 -1.75
CA MET A 237 -10.24 -17.74 -0.43
C MET A 237 -11.56 -17.16 0.06
N HIS A 238 -12.37 -16.59 -0.83
CA HIS A 238 -13.69 -16.06 -0.51
C HIS A 238 -14.66 -17.17 -0.07
N ILE A 239 -14.63 -18.33 -0.74
CA ILE A 239 -15.43 -19.50 -0.33
C ILE A 239 -14.96 -20.02 1.04
N ALA A 240 -13.65 -19.98 1.32
CA ALA A 240 -13.11 -20.43 2.60
C ALA A 240 -13.55 -19.57 3.78
N ASN A 241 -13.55 -18.23 3.65
CA ASN A 241 -14.03 -17.31 4.69
C ASN A 241 -14.66 -16.03 4.07
N PRO A 242 -15.99 -16.01 3.86
CA PRO A 242 -16.69 -14.87 3.26
C PRO A 242 -16.66 -13.58 4.10
N GLU A 243 -16.47 -13.69 5.42
CA GLU A 243 -16.45 -12.54 6.34
C GLU A 243 -15.11 -11.80 6.36
N ILE A 244 -14.05 -12.42 5.84
CA ILE A 244 -12.68 -11.86 5.88
C ILE A 244 -12.24 -11.44 4.47
N TYR A 245 -12.53 -12.26 3.47
CA TYR A 245 -12.08 -12.04 2.10
C TYR A 245 -13.23 -11.46 1.26
N ALA A 246 -12.97 -10.38 0.52
CA ALA A 246 -13.97 -9.77 -0.36
C ALA A 246 -14.23 -10.63 -1.60
N SER A 247 -15.25 -10.24 -2.37
CA SER A 247 -15.60 -10.95 -3.60
C SER A 247 -14.47 -10.91 -4.64
N PRO A 248 -14.31 -11.95 -5.47
CA PRO A 248 -13.28 -11.99 -6.51
C PRO A 248 -13.37 -10.85 -7.51
N VAL A 249 -14.60 -10.37 -7.77
CA VAL A 249 -14.87 -9.28 -8.70
C VAL A 249 -14.28 -7.97 -8.18
N ILE A 250 -14.41 -7.68 -6.88
CA ILE A 250 -13.81 -6.50 -6.26
C ILE A 250 -12.28 -6.57 -6.35
N HIS A 251 -11.69 -7.75 -6.15
CA HIS A 251 -10.24 -7.93 -6.32
C HIS A 251 -9.77 -7.66 -7.76
N LEU A 252 -10.55 -8.03 -8.78
CA LEU A 252 -10.19 -7.76 -10.18
C LEU A 252 -10.32 -6.28 -10.55
N LEU A 253 -11.37 -5.62 -10.05
CA LEU A 253 -11.67 -4.23 -10.38
C LEU A 253 -10.86 -3.20 -9.55
N SER A 254 -10.15 -3.63 -8.52
CA SER A 254 -9.38 -2.74 -7.63
C SER A 254 -7.86 -2.85 -7.82
N GLY A 255 -7.14 -1.80 -7.40
CA GLY A 255 -5.70 -1.86 -7.13
C GLY A 255 -4.80 -2.04 -8.32
N GLY A 256 -5.09 -1.32 -9.40
CA GLY A 256 -4.21 -1.23 -10.55
C GLY A 256 -4.08 -2.55 -11.32
N LEU A 257 -4.90 -3.56 -11.01
CA LEU A 257 -4.72 -4.91 -11.55
C LEU A 257 -4.95 -4.95 -13.05
N ILE A 258 -6.04 -4.35 -13.53
CA ILE A 258 -6.35 -4.29 -14.96
C ILE A 258 -5.29 -3.44 -15.68
N LEU A 259 -4.91 -2.31 -15.11
CA LEU A 259 -3.84 -1.46 -15.66
C LEU A 259 -2.53 -2.24 -15.79
N GLY A 260 -2.11 -2.92 -14.73
CA GLY A 260 -0.90 -3.73 -14.68
C GLY A 260 -0.95 -4.91 -15.65
N ALA A 261 -2.05 -5.65 -15.68
CA ALA A 261 -2.22 -6.82 -16.54
C ALA A 261 -2.25 -6.47 -18.03
N VAL A 262 -2.87 -5.34 -18.40
CA VAL A 262 -3.11 -4.95 -19.80
C VAL A 262 -2.02 -4.07 -20.39
N PHE A 263 -1.43 -3.17 -19.60
CA PHE A 263 -0.50 -2.15 -20.13
C PHE A 263 0.94 -2.31 -19.66
N MET A 264 1.19 -3.07 -18.57
CA MET A 264 2.53 -3.16 -17.99
C MET A 264 3.14 -4.56 -18.07
N ALA A 265 2.33 -5.60 -17.86
CA ALA A 265 2.75 -7.00 -17.97
C ALA A 265 2.99 -7.42 -19.43
N THR A 266 2.33 -6.75 -20.38
CA THR A 266 2.45 -6.98 -21.83
C THR A 266 3.51 -6.10 -22.50
N ASP A 267 4.43 -5.51 -21.72
CA ASP A 267 5.52 -4.74 -22.29
C ASP A 267 6.45 -5.65 -23.10
N TYR A 268 6.75 -5.27 -24.35
CA TYR A 268 7.41 -6.13 -25.33
C TYR A 268 8.83 -6.52 -24.96
N VAL A 269 9.53 -5.67 -24.20
CA VAL A 269 10.94 -5.91 -23.86
C VAL A 269 11.06 -6.91 -22.70
N THR A 270 10.09 -6.89 -21.79
CA THR A 270 10.19 -7.59 -20.51
C THR A 270 9.33 -8.84 -20.41
N SER A 271 8.43 -9.06 -21.39
CA SER A 271 7.57 -10.25 -21.46
C SER A 271 8.19 -11.38 -22.31
N PRO A 272 7.83 -12.66 -22.04
CA PRO A 272 8.34 -13.80 -22.81
C PRO A 272 7.72 -13.89 -24.21
N MET A 273 8.47 -14.46 -25.15
CA MET A 273 8.12 -14.48 -26.58
C MET A 273 7.27 -15.68 -27.00
N SER A 274 7.26 -16.78 -26.23
CA SER A 274 6.51 -18.00 -26.57
C SER A 274 5.13 -18.03 -25.94
N ARG A 275 4.14 -18.63 -26.62
CA ARG A 275 2.74 -18.69 -26.15
C ARG A 275 2.61 -19.39 -24.79
N ASN A 276 3.30 -20.52 -24.62
CA ASN A 276 3.32 -21.25 -23.36
C ASN A 276 4.07 -20.46 -22.27
N GLY A 277 5.16 -19.78 -22.63
CA GLY A 277 5.90 -18.90 -21.72
C GLY A 277 5.04 -17.75 -21.23
N MET A 278 4.26 -17.12 -22.10
CA MET A 278 3.31 -16.04 -21.76
C MET A 278 2.24 -16.50 -20.76
N LEU A 279 1.71 -17.72 -20.92
CA LEU A 279 0.73 -18.27 -19.98
C LEU A 279 1.35 -18.54 -18.60
N ILE A 280 2.54 -19.18 -18.56
CA ILE A 280 3.25 -19.43 -17.30
C ILE A 280 3.57 -18.11 -16.59
N TYR A 281 4.08 -17.14 -17.35
CA TYR A 281 4.40 -15.81 -16.85
C TYR A 281 3.19 -15.12 -16.23
N GLY A 282 2.06 -15.06 -16.93
CA GLY A 282 0.86 -14.43 -16.39
C GLY A 282 0.23 -15.19 -15.21
N VAL A 283 0.28 -16.53 -15.20
CA VAL A 283 -0.16 -17.33 -14.05
C VAL A 283 0.67 -17.03 -12.80
N CYS A 284 2.00 -16.97 -12.94
CA CYS A 284 2.90 -16.65 -11.84
C CYS A 284 2.69 -15.22 -11.32
N ILE A 285 2.49 -14.25 -12.22
CA ILE A 285 2.17 -12.86 -11.85
C ILE A 285 0.87 -12.80 -11.04
N GLY A 286 -0.20 -13.44 -11.51
CA GLY A 286 -1.48 -13.42 -10.82
C GLY A 286 -1.41 -14.09 -9.44
N LEU A 287 -0.74 -15.23 -9.34
CA LEU A 287 -0.52 -15.93 -8.07
C LEU A 287 0.29 -15.08 -7.07
N LEU A 288 1.41 -14.50 -7.50
CA LEU A 288 2.22 -13.61 -6.65
C LEU A 288 1.43 -12.39 -6.21
N THR A 289 0.61 -11.82 -7.09
CA THR A 289 -0.25 -10.67 -6.78
C THR A 289 -1.24 -11.01 -5.67
N VAL A 290 -1.90 -12.17 -5.73
CA VAL A 290 -2.84 -12.61 -4.68
C VAL A 290 -2.11 -12.84 -3.35
N ILE A 291 -0.94 -13.51 -3.38
CA ILE A 291 -0.15 -13.75 -2.17
C ILE A 291 0.22 -12.43 -1.49
N ILE A 292 0.72 -11.45 -2.25
CA ILE A 292 1.12 -10.16 -1.69
C ILE A 292 -0.10 -9.40 -1.16
N ARG A 293 -1.23 -9.39 -1.89
CA ARG A 293 -2.45 -8.70 -1.45
C ARG A 293 -3.00 -9.28 -0.14
N LEU A 294 -3.11 -10.61 -0.05
CA LEU A 294 -3.73 -11.26 1.11
C LEU A 294 -2.78 -11.35 2.30
N PHE A 295 -1.53 -11.76 2.08
CA PHE A 295 -0.57 -12.07 3.16
C PHE A 295 0.54 -11.04 3.33
N GLY A 296 0.82 -10.19 2.34
CA GLY A 296 1.86 -9.15 2.42
C GLY A 296 1.45 -7.96 3.30
N THR A 297 2.35 -7.01 3.51
CA THR A 297 2.03 -5.77 4.26
C THR A 297 1.40 -4.70 3.38
N TYR A 298 1.71 -4.71 2.08
CA TYR A 298 1.21 -3.74 1.12
C TYR A 298 -0.19 -4.15 0.60
N PRO A 299 -1.13 -3.19 0.49
CA PRO A 299 -2.47 -3.48 -0.03
C PRO A 299 -2.45 -3.85 -1.52
N GLU A 300 -1.49 -3.34 -2.29
CA GLU A 300 -1.31 -3.63 -3.71
C GLU A 300 -0.09 -4.51 -3.95
N GLY A 301 -0.23 -5.55 -4.79
CA GLY A 301 0.84 -6.51 -5.09
C GLY A 301 1.28 -6.58 -6.56
N MET A 302 0.58 -5.88 -7.46
CA MET A 302 0.72 -6.05 -8.91
C MET A 302 2.10 -5.58 -9.43
N SER A 303 2.55 -4.38 -9.03
CA SER A 303 3.84 -3.84 -9.46
C SER A 303 5.03 -4.72 -9.06
N PHE A 304 5.02 -5.21 -7.82
CA PHE A 304 6.05 -6.12 -7.33
C PHE A 304 6.05 -7.45 -8.06
N ALA A 305 4.86 -8.03 -8.31
CA ALA A 305 4.73 -9.29 -9.01
C ALA A 305 5.28 -9.22 -10.45
N ILE A 306 4.99 -8.14 -11.20
CA ILE A 306 5.55 -7.94 -12.55
C ILE A 306 7.06 -7.80 -12.49
N LEU A 307 7.62 -6.96 -11.61
CA LEU A 307 9.07 -6.77 -11.54
C LEU A 307 9.82 -8.06 -11.21
N ILE A 308 9.29 -8.87 -10.28
CA ILE A 308 9.84 -10.19 -9.96
C ILE A 308 9.80 -11.07 -11.22
N MET A 309 8.66 -11.13 -11.90
CA MET A 309 8.51 -12.00 -13.06
C MET A 309 9.29 -11.55 -14.29
N ASN A 310 9.54 -10.25 -14.45
CA ASN A 310 10.45 -9.72 -15.47
C ASN A 310 11.87 -10.30 -15.29
N ALA A 311 12.33 -10.48 -14.05
CA ALA A 311 13.62 -11.14 -13.77
C ALA A 311 13.62 -12.62 -14.19
N PHE A 312 12.47 -13.28 -14.13
CA PHE A 312 12.30 -14.68 -14.53
C PHE A 312 12.03 -14.87 -16.03
N THR A 313 11.72 -13.80 -16.78
CA THR A 313 11.45 -13.87 -18.23
C THR A 313 12.58 -14.56 -19.03
N PRO A 314 13.88 -14.25 -18.82
CA PRO A 314 14.96 -14.94 -19.51
C PRO A 314 14.96 -16.46 -19.25
N LEU A 315 14.70 -16.88 -18.01
CA LEU A 315 14.60 -18.29 -17.65
C LEU A 315 13.41 -18.97 -18.35
N ILE A 316 12.25 -18.32 -18.35
CA ILE A 316 11.05 -18.82 -19.03
C ILE A 316 11.31 -18.99 -20.53
N ASN A 317 11.97 -18.03 -21.17
CA ASN A 317 12.32 -18.10 -22.59
C ASN A 317 13.31 -19.25 -22.90
N ILE A 318 14.24 -19.56 -21.99
CA ILE A 318 15.17 -20.68 -22.14
C ILE A 318 14.43 -22.02 -22.09
N TYR A 319 13.47 -22.18 -21.16
CA TYR A 319 12.72 -23.42 -20.99
C TYR A 319 11.59 -23.59 -22.01
N CYS A 320 10.94 -22.50 -22.42
CA CYS A 320 9.79 -22.50 -23.32
C CYS A 320 10.19 -22.11 -24.75
N LYS A 321 11.18 -22.80 -25.34
CA LYS A 321 11.58 -22.55 -26.73
C LYS A 321 10.54 -23.10 -27.73
N PRO A 322 10.16 -22.34 -28.76
CA PRO A 322 9.31 -22.86 -29.84
C PRO A 322 10.08 -23.95 -30.61
N GLN A 323 9.37 -24.99 -31.05
CA GLN A 323 9.97 -26.04 -31.87
C GLN A 323 10.32 -25.49 -33.26
N THR A 324 11.54 -25.77 -33.73
CA THR A 324 11.96 -25.36 -35.07
C THR A 324 11.30 -26.23 -36.14
N PHE A 325 10.94 -25.63 -37.27
CA PHE A 325 10.28 -26.33 -38.37
C PHE A 325 11.25 -27.37 -38.98
N GLY A 326 10.82 -28.64 -39.07
CA GLY A 326 11.62 -29.74 -39.62
C GLY A 326 12.33 -30.64 -38.59
N GLU A 327 12.34 -30.27 -37.31
CA GLU A 327 12.88 -31.13 -36.25
C GLU A 327 11.84 -32.20 -35.89
N LYS A 328 12.02 -33.45 -36.37
CA LYS A 328 11.21 -34.60 -35.91
C LYS A 328 11.31 -34.66 -34.40
N GLY A 329 10.19 -34.37 -33.71
CA GLY A 329 10.11 -34.15 -32.28
C GLY A 329 11.06 -35.03 -31.49
N LYS A 330 12.25 -34.50 -31.15
CA LYS A 330 13.15 -35.12 -30.21
C LYS A 330 12.39 -35.08 -28.90
N LYS A 331 11.75 -36.20 -28.52
CA LYS A 331 11.15 -36.37 -27.18
C LYS A 331 12.21 -35.84 -26.23
N MET A 332 11.91 -34.71 -25.56
CA MET A 332 12.84 -34.13 -24.61
C MET A 332 13.27 -35.29 -23.72
N LYS A 333 14.57 -35.64 -23.72
CA LYS A 333 15.09 -36.52 -22.68
C LYS A 333 14.64 -35.85 -21.39
N LYS A 334 13.67 -36.44 -20.68
CA LYS A 334 13.20 -35.93 -19.39
C LYS A 334 14.49 -35.76 -18.58
N LEU A 335 14.91 -34.51 -18.35
CA LEU A 335 15.90 -34.22 -17.34
C LEU A 335 15.38 -34.92 -16.08
N LYS A 336 16.17 -35.85 -15.53
CA LYS A 336 15.78 -36.63 -14.35
C LYS A 336 15.21 -35.65 -13.33
N SER A 337 13.90 -35.80 -13.08
CA SER A 337 12.99 -34.92 -12.33
C SER A 337 13.57 -33.61 -11.80
N SER A 338 13.44 -32.55 -12.60
CA SER A 338 13.54 -31.15 -12.15
C SER A 338 12.55 -30.85 -11.02
N LEU A 339 11.45 -31.59 -10.89
CA LEU A 339 10.43 -31.37 -9.85
C LEU A 339 10.94 -31.75 -8.45
N LYS A 340 11.69 -32.86 -8.32
CA LYS A 340 12.32 -33.22 -7.03
C LYS A 340 13.39 -32.21 -6.64
N ASN A 341 14.26 -31.81 -7.59
CA ASN A 341 15.31 -30.83 -7.32
C ASN A 341 14.74 -29.43 -7.05
N MET A 342 13.69 -29.03 -7.78
CA MET A 342 12.96 -27.77 -7.56
C MET A 342 12.27 -27.78 -6.20
N LEU A 343 11.63 -28.89 -5.81
CA LEU A 343 11.00 -29.01 -4.50
C LEU A 343 12.05 -29.00 -3.38
N LEU A 344 13.18 -29.68 -3.55
CA LEU A 344 14.31 -29.65 -2.60
C LEU A 344 14.90 -28.24 -2.45
N VAL A 345 15.09 -27.53 -3.56
CA VAL A 345 15.60 -26.16 -3.57
C VAL A 345 14.59 -25.19 -2.97
N LEU A 346 13.30 -25.30 -3.30
CA LEU A 346 12.25 -24.45 -2.75
C LEU A 346 12.05 -24.69 -1.25
N VAL A 347 12.05 -25.95 -0.81
CA VAL A 347 12.01 -26.33 0.62
C VAL A 347 13.28 -25.83 1.33
N GLY A 348 14.45 -25.96 0.70
CA GLY A 348 15.71 -25.44 1.25
C GLY A 348 15.67 -23.92 1.44
N ILE A 349 15.27 -23.17 0.42
CA ILE A 349 15.15 -21.70 0.47
C ILE A 349 14.11 -21.28 1.51
N THR A 350 12.95 -21.93 1.56
CA THR A 350 11.90 -21.58 2.54
C THR A 350 12.35 -21.85 3.97
N VAL A 351 13.01 -22.99 4.23
CA VAL A 351 13.58 -23.29 5.56
C VAL A 351 14.65 -22.26 5.94
N ILE A 352 15.51 -21.88 5.00
CA ILE A 352 16.53 -20.83 5.23
C ILE A 352 15.88 -19.48 5.50
N SER A 353 14.86 -19.07 4.72
CA SER A 353 14.15 -17.81 4.93
C SER A 353 13.38 -17.78 6.24
N ILE A 354 12.70 -18.87 6.61
CA ILE A 354 12.03 -19.00 7.92
C ILE A 354 13.06 -18.97 9.04
N GLY A 355 14.20 -19.66 8.88
CA GLY A 355 15.29 -19.66 9.84
C GLY A 355 15.88 -18.26 10.05
N LEU A 356 16.20 -17.56 8.97
CA LEU A 356 16.68 -16.17 8.99
C LEU A 356 15.66 -15.23 9.62
N LEU A 357 14.38 -15.34 9.25
CA LEU A 357 13.33 -14.50 9.80
C LEU A 357 13.14 -14.76 11.30
N THR A 358 13.14 -16.03 11.70
CA THR A 358 13.02 -16.44 13.11
C THR A 358 14.24 -15.98 13.91
N TYR A 359 15.43 -16.08 13.34
CA TYR A 359 16.68 -15.61 13.93
C TYR A 359 16.68 -14.10 14.10
N ALA A 360 16.35 -13.36 13.03
CA ALA A 360 16.22 -11.91 13.06
C ALA A 360 15.17 -11.46 14.09
N ASN A 361 14.00 -12.10 14.11
CA ASN A 361 12.96 -11.83 15.09
C ASN A 361 13.43 -12.14 16.52
N ARG A 362 14.15 -13.25 16.75
CA ARG A 362 14.72 -13.57 18.07
C ARG A 362 15.74 -12.53 18.52
N LEU A 363 16.58 -12.02 17.62
CA LEU A 363 17.54 -10.97 17.93
C LEU A 363 16.86 -9.62 18.20
N THR A 364 15.86 -9.24 17.40
CA THR A 364 15.23 -7.93 17.51
C THR A 364 14.16 -7.86 18.59
N LYS A 365 13.53 -8.98 18.95
CA LYS A 365 12.43 -9.00 19.93
C LYS A 365 12.84 -8.39 21.27
N ALA A 366 14.01 -8.74 21.80
CA ALA A 366 14.49 -8.18 23.07
C ALA A 366 14.69 -6.66 23.00
N SER A 367 15.31 -6.16 21.92
CA SER A 367 15.53 -4.71 21.72
C SER A 367 14.23 -3.95 21.45
N ILE A 368 13.27 -4.57 20.75
CA ILE A 368 11.94 -3.98 20.51
C ILE A 368 11.15 -3.90 21.81
N ASP A 369 11.20 -4.95 22.63
CA ASP A 369 10.53 -4.98 23.92
C ASP A 369 11.18 -3.96 24.86
N GLU A 370 12.52 -3.85 24.90
CA GLU A 370 13.21 -2.82 25.69
C GLU A 370 12.90 -1.39 25.21
N ALA A 371 12.86 -1.15 23.90
CA ALA A 371 12.48 0.14 23.34
C ALA A 371 11.03 0.51 23.69
N LYS A 372 10.08 -0.43 23.58
CA LYS A 372 8.69 -0.25 24.00
C LYS A 372 8.58 0.04 25.49
N MET A 373 9.30 -0.72 26.33
CA MET A 373 9.33 -0.51 27.78
C MET A 373 9.89 0.86 28.13
N LYS A 374 10.92 1.33 27.41
CA LYS A 374 11.48 2.67 27.59
C LYS A 374 10.48 3.76 27.20
N THR A 375 9.85 3.66 26.04
CA THR A 375 8.82 4.60 25.59
C THR A 375 7.63 4.63 26.55
N LEU A 376 7.21 3.47 27.06
CA LEU A 376 6.12 3.37 28.02
C LEU A 376 6.50 3.95 29.39
N ASN A 377 7.73 3.70 29.88
CA ASN A 377 8.22 4.30 31.11
C ASN A 377 8.35 5.83 31.01
N ASP A 378 8.82 6.35 29.88
CA ASP A 378 8.92 7.79 29.64
C ASP A 378 7.52 8.42 29.55
N ALA A 379 6.56 7.74 28.92
CA ALA A 379 5.15 8.15 28.93
C ALA A 379 4.54 8.13 30.34
N LEU A 380 4.85 7.10 31.15
CA LEU A 380 4.34 6.99 32.54
C LEU A 380 4.88 8.09 33.45
N LYS A 381 6.14 8.50 33.29
CA LYS A 381 6.72 9.65 34.01
C LYS A 381 6.04 10.97 33.65
N GLU A 382 5.53 11.09 32.44
CA GLU A 382 4.82 12.29 31.99
C GLU A 382 3.37 12.32 32.51
N VAL A 383 2.73 11.15 32.63
CA VAL A 383 1.30 11.05 32.92
C VAL A 383 0.93 10.91 34.41
N VAL A 384 1.86 10.55 35.30
CA VAL A 384 1.59 10.33 36.73
C VAL A 384 2.57 11.12 37.62
N PRO A 385 2.19 11.59 38.83
CA PRO A 385 3.12 12.25 39.75
C PRO A 385 4.30 11.35 40.12
N SER A 386 5.41 11.97 40.57
CA SER A 386 6.68 11.30 40.91
C SER A 386 6.48 10.01 41.72
N PHE A 387 6.89 8.89 41.13
CA PHE A 387 6.74 7.55 41.69
C PHE A 387 8.10 6.84 41.85
N THR A 388 8.18 5.93 42.80
CA THR A 388 9.41 5.18 43.14
C THR A 388 9.33 3.71 42.70
N ASN A 389 8.15 3.25 42.28
CA ASN A 389 7.90 1.88 41.84
C ASN A 389 8.18 1.64 40.34
N ASN A 390 8.19 0.37 39.89
CA ASN A 390 8.16 -0.01 38.49
C ASN A 390 6.71 -0.33 38.05
N PRO A 391 5.93 0.68 37.60
CA PRO A 391 4.51 0.52 37.24
C PRO A 391 4.25 -0.53 36.15
N VAL A 392 5.25 -0.89 35.35
CA VAL A 392 5.10 -1.86 34.26
C VAL A 392 5.15 -3.31 34.75
N LYS A 393 5.75 -3.58 35.92
CA LYS A 393 5.78 -4.91 36.52
C LYS A 393 4.56 -5.22 37.40
N GLU A 394 3.89 -4.18 37.90
CA GLU A 394 2.69 -4.27 38.74
C GLU A 394 1.42 -3.87 37.97
N CYS A 395 1.41 -4.00 36.64
CA CYS A 395 0.22 -3.68 35.87
C CYS A 395 -0.89 -4.71 36.11
N ASP A 396 -2.12 -4.21 36.21
CA ASP A 396 -3.32 -5.04 36.32
C ASP A 396 -4.11 -4.93 35.01
N THR A 397 -4.72 -6.03 34.58
CA THR A 397 -5.45 -6.09 33.31
C THR A 397 -6.90 -6.42 33.56
N ILE A 398 -7.80 -5.50 33.22
CA ILE A 398 -9.24 -5.76 33.27
C ILE A 398 -9.65 -6.52 32.01
N PHE A 399 -10.19 -7.72 32.19
CA PHE A 399 -10.74 -8.54 31.12
C PHE A 399 -12.22 -8.23 30.89
N GLY A 400 -12.61 -8.01 29.64
CA GLY A 400 -13.99 -7.99 29.19
C GLY A 400 -14.36 -9.26 28.45
N GLU A 401 -15.66 -9.56 28.41
CA GLU A 401 -16.20 -10.71 27.68
C GLU A 401 -17.03 -10.19 26.50
N LYS A 402 -16.54 -10.41 25.27
CA LYS A 402 -17.27 -10.14 24.03
C LYS A 402 -17.31 -11.42 23.19
N ASN A 403 -18.52 -11.91 22.90
CA ASN A 403 -18.76 -13.09 22.07
C ASN A 403 -17.98 -14.36 22.52
N GLY A 404 -17.93 -14.63 23.83
CA GLY A 404 -17.32 -15.85 24.37
C GLY A 404 -15.78 -15.94 24.27
N LYS A 405 -15.09 -14.84 23.92
CA LYS A 405 -13.62 -14.72 24.02
C LYS A 405 -13.28 -13.62 25.02
N LYS A 406 -12.39 -13.92 25.97
CA LYS A 406 -11.83 -12.95 26.93
C LYS A 406 -10.94 -11.96 26.17
N THR A 407 -11.35 -10.69 26.10
CA THR A 407 -10.54 -9.60 25.54
C THR A 407 -9.98 -8.75 26.68
N VAL A 408 -8.72 -8.32 26.57
CA VAL A 408 -8.15 -7.33 27.50
C VAL A 408 -8.78 -5.99 27.17
N ASP A 409 -9.62 -5.47 28.07
CA ASP A 409 -10.37 -4.24 27.82
C ASP A 409 -9.55 -3.02 28.25
N PHE A 410 -8.79 -3.10 29.35
CA PHE A 410 -7.94 -2.01 29.86
C PHE A 410 -6.71 -2.54 30.60
N ILE A 411 -5.58 -1.83 30.47
CA ILE A 411 -4.36 -2.08 31.25
C ILE A 411 -4.18 -0.91 32.22
N ILE A 412 -4.05 -1.24 33.50
CA ILE A 412 -3.92 -0.31 34.62
C ILE A 412 -2.49 -0.37 35.15
N TYR A 413 -1.86 0.80 35.28
CA TYR A 413 -0.50 0.99 35.77
C TYR A 413 -0.55 1.80 37.08
N PRO A 414 -0.52 1.13 38.26
CA PRO A 414 -0.55 1.83 39.54
C PRO A 414 0.82 2.46 39.84
N ALA A 415 0.83 3.75 40.14
CA ALA A 415 2.02 4.47 40.56
C ALA A 415 2.03 4.61 42.10
N LYS A 416 3.06 4.04 42.73
CA LYS A 416 3.24 4.04 44.18
C LYS A 416 4.53 4.77 44.58
N ASN A 417 4.47 5.46 45.71
CA ASN A 417 5.63 6.04 46.38
C ASN A 417 5.65 5.54 47.82
N ASN A 418 6.73 4.89 48.26
CA ASN A 418 6.86 4.25 49.58
C ASN A 418 5.63 3.40 49.98
N ASN A 419 5.16 2.52 49.08
CA ASN A 419 3.96 1.67 49.23
C ASN A 419 2.60 2.38 49.36
N ARG A 420 2.52 3.70 49.18
CA ARG A 420 1.25 4.45 49.08
C ARG A 420 0.93 4.75 47.61
N LEU A 421 -0.32 4.55 47.21
CA LEU A 421 -0.80 4.88 45.86
C LEU A 421 -0.81 6.41 45.71
N VAL A 422 -0.11 6.92 44.70
CA VAL A 422 -0.02 8.35 44.38
C VAL A 422 -0.79 8.69 43.11
N GLY A 423 -0.99 7.72 42.21
CA GLY A 423 -1.81 7.88 41.02
C GLY A 423 -1.91 6.59 40.24
N THR A 424 -2.76 6.57 39.22
CA THR A 424 -2.99 5.40 38.37
C THR A 424 -3.05 5.82 36.92
N ALA A 425 -2.22 5.22 36.06
CA ALA A 425 -2.30 5.40 34.61
C ALA A 425 -3.10 4.27 33.97
N ILE A 426 -3.91 4.60 32.97
CA ILE A 426 -4.78 3.63 32.29
C ILE A 426 -4.63 3.80 30.79
N GLU A 427 -4.41 2.67 30.10
CA GLU A 427 -4.45 2.64 28.64
C GLU A 427 -5.90 2.51 28.15
N ALA A 428 -6.33 3.43 27.31
CA ALA A 428 -7.65 3.42 26.70
C ALA A 428 -7.59 3.63 25.18
N THR A 429 -8.51 2.95 24.48
CA THR A 429 -8.61 3.00 23.02
C THR A 429 -9.96 3.53 22.55
N SER A 430 -9.94 4.30 21.47
CA SER A 430 -11.16 4.81 20.82
C SER A 430 -10.95 5.00 19.32
N SER A 431 -12.03 4.93 18.56
CA SER A 431 -12.01 5.09 17.11
C SER A 431 -12.08 6.58 16.74
N GLY A 432 -10.98 7.12 16.22
CA GLY A 432 -10.86 8.47 15.67
C GLY A 432 -11.24 8.54 14.19
N PHE A 433 -10.92 9.67 13.55
CA PHE A 433 -11.17 9.89 12.12
C PHE A 433 -10.19 9.09 11.26
N GLY A 434 -8.90 9.10 11.63
CA GLY A 434 -7.84 8.43 10.88
C GLY A 434 -7.63 6.95 11.24
N GLY A 435 -8.21 6.48 12.35
CA GLY A 435 -8.05 5.12 12.85
C GLY A 435 -8.13 5.03 14.37
N GLU A 436 -7.52 4.00 14.94
CA GLU A 436 -7.51 3.80 16.39
C GLU A 436 -6.59 4.82 17.10
N LEU A 437 -7.13 5.44 18.15
CA LEU A 437 -6.44 6.34 19.05
C LEU A 437 -6.13 5.59 20.35
N LYS A 438 -4.85 5.33 20.63
CA LYS A 438 -4.40 4.74 21.89
C LYS A 438 -3.82 5.81 22.80
N LEU A 439 -4.37 5.88 24.00
CA LEU A 439 -4.14 6.94 24.97
C LEU A 439 -3.71 6.32 26.29
N LEU A 440 -2.71 6.93 26.91
CA LEU A 440 -2.35 6.66 28.30
C LEU A 440 -2.78 7.88 29.12
N VAL A 441 -3.72 7.68 30.04
CA VAL A 441 -4.28 8.77 30.87
C VAL A 441 -3.94 8.50 32.32
N GLY A 442 -3.32 9.46 32.99
CA GLY A 442 -3.02 9.37 34.42
C GLY A 442 -4.05 10.10 35.27
N PHE A 443 -4.49 9.42 36.33
CA PHE A 443 -5.40 9.94 37.35
C PHE A 443 -4.68 10.07 38.69
N ASP A 444 -5.01 11.12 39.43
CA ASP A 444 -4.64 11.27 40.84
C ASP A 444 -5.56 10.40 41.73
N THR A 445 -5.20 10.25 43.00
CA THR A 445 -5.96 9.50 44.02
C THR A 445 -7.43 9.93 44.16
N GLU A 446 -7.72 11.21 43.89
CA GLU A 446 -9.09 11.77 43.88
C GLU A 446 -9.86 11.53 42.56
N GLY A 447 -9.24 10.91 41.56
CA GLY A 447 -9.81 10.68 40.24
C GLY A 447 -9.75 11.89 39.31
N ASN A 448 -8.97 12.92 39.66
CA ASN A 448 -8.71 14.07 38.77
C ASN A 448 -7.67 13.69 37.71
N ILE A 449 -7.82 14.18 36.49
CA ILE A 449 -6.86 13.92 35.41
C ILE A 449 -5.57 14.69 35.68
N TYR A 450 -4.45 13.97 35.86
CA TYR A 450 -3.14 14.59 36.07
C TYR A 450 -2.53 15.04 34.74
N ASN A 451 -2.37 14.10 33.80
CA ASN A 451 -1.87 14.36 32.44
C ASN A 451 -2.17 13.15 31.52
N TYR A 452 -1.93 13.30 30.21
CA TYR A 452 -2.13 12.24 29.23
C TYR A 452 -1.04 12.27 28.14
N THR A 453 -0.80 11.12 27.52
CA THR A 453 0.06 10.98 26.34
C THR A 453 -0.57 10.03 25.33
N LEU A 454 -0.42 10.32 24.03
CA LEU A 454 -0.82 9.43 22.95
C LEU A 454 0.29 8.41 22.68
N LEU A 455 -0.04 7.12 22.80
CA LEU A 455 0.88 6.02 22.49
C LEU A 455 0.91 5.75 20.98
N SER A 456 -0.24 5.81 20.32
CA SER A 456 -0.33 5.67 18.87
C SER A 456 -1.59 6.35 18.31
N HIS A 457 -1.46 7.00 17.16
CA HIS A 457 -2.58 7.55 16.40
C HIS A 457 -2.31 7.49 14.90
N SER A 458 -3.37 7.52 14.09
CA SER A 458 -3.29 7.62 12.62
C SER A 458 -4.05 8.84 12.08
N GLU A 459 -4.25 9.84 12.93
CA GLU A 459 -4.93 11.10 12.58
C GLU A 459 -4.16 11.96 11.57
N THR A 460 -4.90 12.78 10.81
CA THR A 460 -4.34 13.70 9.82
C THR A 460 -3.35 14.68 10.46
N LEU A 461 -2.14 14.76 9.87
CA LEU A 461 -1.06 15.64 10.30
C LEU A 461 -1.51 17.11 10.26
N GLY A 462 -1.27 17.84 11.35
CA GLY A 462 -1.58 19.26 11.45
C GLY A 462 -3.04 19.59 11.76
N LEU A 463 -3.94 18.59 11.77
CA LEU A 463 -5.35 18.70 12.20
C LEU A 463 -5.61 17.83 13.44
N GLY A 464 -5.97 16.56 13.24
CA GLY A 464 -6.26 15.63 14.34
C GLY A 464 -5.02 15.25 15.15
N SER A 465 -3.83 15.29 14.55
CA SER A 465 -2.56 15.07 15.27
C SER A 465 -2.29 16.10 16.38
N ARG A 466 -3.00 17.25 16.36
CA ARG A 466 -2.94 18.25 17.43
C ARG A 466 -3.44 17.72 18.77
N ALA A 467 -4.18 16.61 18.79
CA ALA A 467 -4.60 15.95 20.02
C ALA A 467 -3.43 15.61 20.96
N SER A 468 -2.19 15.50 20.44
CA SER A 468 -0.96 15.29 21.22
C SER A 468 -0.65 16.41 22.22
N TYR A 469 -1.08 17.64 21.94
CA TYR A 469 -0.79 18.80 22.78
C TYR A 469 -2.03 19.65 23.11
N TRP A 470 -3.09 19.61 22.29
CA TRP A 470 -4.26 20.50 22.42
C TRP A 470 -5.01 20.41 23.75
N PHE A 471 -5.04 19.23 24.37
CA PHE A 471 -5.72 19.02 25.66
C PHE A 471 -4.75 19.12 26.86
N LYS A 472 -3.47 19.43 26.61
CA LYS A 472 -2.47 19.71 27.66
C LYS A 472 -2.64 21.13 28.20
N GLU A 473 -2.01 21.40 29.33
CA GLU A 473 -2.05 22.68 30.02
C GLU A 473 -1.56 23.83 29.10
N GLY A 474 -2.26 24.98 29.15
CA GLY A 474 -1.94 26.16 28.33
C GLY A 474 -2.74 26.31 27.03
N HIS A 475 -3.58 25.33 26.69
CA HIS A 475 -4.46 25.38 25.52
C HIS A 475 -5.94 25.44 25.91
N LYS A 476 -6.79 25.97 25.01
CA LYS A 476 -8.24 26.17 25.25
C LYS A 476 -9.00 24.88 25.55
N GLY A 477 -8.49 23.73 25.08
CA GLY A 477 -9.06 22.41 25.35
C GLY A 477 -8.49 21.70 26.57
N SER A 478 -7.75 22.37 27.47
CA SER A 478 -7.08 21.70 28.59
C SER A 478 -8.03 20.88 29.47
N ILE A 479 -7.69 19.61 29.72
CA ILE A 479 -8.46 18.69 30.58
C ILE A 479 -7.79 18.39 31.93
N LYS A 480 -6.61 18.97 32.17
CA LYS A 480 -5.85 18.79 33.42
C LYS A 480 -6.66 19.29 34.62
N GLY A 481 -6.75 18.47 35.67
CA GLY A 481 -7.50 18.76 36.89
C GLY A 481 -9.01 18.52 36.79
N MET A 482 -9.55 18.16 35.62
CA MET A 482 -10.96 17.82 35.47
C MET A 482 -11.24 16.41 36.02
N ASN A 483 -12.45 16.19 36.55
CA ASN A 483 -12.89 14.90 37.08
C ASN A 483 -14.06 14.35 36.25
N PRO A 484 -13.84 13.33 35.40
CA PRO A 484 -14.89 12.76 34.54
C PRO A 484 -16.06 12.11 35.30
N GLY A 485 -15.91 11.82 36.60
CA GLY A 485 -16.95 11.23 37.44
C GLY A 485 -17.99 12.22 37.96
N LYS A 486 -17.65 13.52 38.05
CA LYS A 486 -18.60 14.58 38.45
C LYS A 486 -19.38 15.12 37.25
N LYS A 487 -18.74 15.20 36.09
CA LYS A 487 -19.34 15.63 34.83
C LYS A 487 -18.64 14.95 33.65
N THR A 488 -19.40 14.28 32.80
CA THR A 488 -18.86 13.59 31.62
C THR A 488 -18.23 14.60 30.65
N LEU A 489 -16.98 14.35 30.25
CA LEU A 489 -16.29 15.25 29.33
C LEU A 489 -16.88 15.14 27.93
N LYS A 490 -17.39 16.27 27.43
CA LYS A 490 -17.94 16.43 26.08
C LYS A 490 -17.38 17.71 25.44
N VAL A 491 -17.44 17.78 24.12
CA VAL A 491 -17.06 18.99 23.39
C VAL A 491 -18.11 20.09 23.60
N ASN A 492 -17.67 21.35 23.59
CA ASN A 492 -18.52 22.54 23.77
C ASN A 492 -19.73 22.57 22.81
N LYS A 493 -19.52 22.18 21.55
CA LYS A 493 -20.59 22.05 20.53
C LYS A 493 -21.67 21.02 20.86
N ASP A 494 -21.38 20.06 21.74
CA ASP A 494 -22.30 18.99 22.16
C ASP A 494 -22.79 19.22 23.61
N GLY A 495 -22.66 20.43 24.14
CA GLY A 495 -23.09 20.82 25.49
C GLY A 495 -22.12 20.47 26.62
N GLY A 496 -20.83 20.27 26.30
CA GLY A 496 -19.77 20.05 27.28
C GLY A 496 -18.90 21.28 27.56
N ASP A 497 -17.85 21.12 28.35
CA ASP A 497 -16.99 22.23 28.79
C ASP A 497 -15.64 22.29 28.05
N VAL A 498 -15.35 21.32 27.17
CA VAL A 498 -14.04 21.21 26.50
C VAL A 498 -14.10 21.72 25.06
N ASP A 499 -13.20 22.64 24.72
CA ASP A 499 -13.10 23.15 23.35
C ASP A 499 -12.50 22.11 22.39
N ALA A 500 -13.22 21.83 21.30
CA ALA A 500 -12.76 20.94 20.24
C ALA A 500 -11.61 21.56 19.44
N ILE A 501 -10.76 20.70 18.88
CA ILE A 501 -9.72 21.10 17.92
C ILE A 501 -10.41 21.72 16.69
N THR A 502 -9.97 22.90 16.28
CA THR A 502 -10.46 23.59 15.08
C THR A 502 -10.34 22.66 13.86
N ALA A 503 -11.44 22.51 13.11
CA ALA A 503 -11.56 21.61 11.96
C ALA A 503 -11.35 20.09 12.23
N SER A 504 -11.28 19.65 13.50
CA SER A 504 -11.11 18.24 13.86
C SER A 504 -12.01 17.83 15.05
N THR A 505 -13.32 17.96 14.86
CA THR A 505 -14.33 17.68 15.90
C THR A 505 -14.50 16.18 16.15
N VAL A 506 -14.38 15.33 15.13
CA VAL A 506 -14.49 13.86 15.24
C VAL A 506 -13.38 13.30 16.14
N THR A 507 -12.14 13.71 15.88
CA THR A 507 -10.97 13.33 16.68
C THR A 507 -11.08 13.84 18.12
N SER A 508 -11.60 15.06 18.30
CA SER A 508 -11.84 15.62 19.64
C SER A 508 -12.88 14.82 20.43
N ARG A 509 -13.98 14.39 19.81
CA ARG A 509 -14.99 13.51 20.43
C ARG A 509 -14.41 12.14 20.76
N ALA A 510 -13.65 11.55 19.84
CA ALA A 510 -13.03 10.25 20.02
C ALA A 510 -12.04 10.25 21.19
N PHE A 511 -11.24 11.32 21.31
CA PHE A 511 -10.33 11.56 22.42
C PHE A 511 -11.05 11.65 23.77
N LEU A 512 -12.06 12.51 23.89
CA LEU A 512 -12.81 12.65 25.15
C LEU A 512 -13.56 11.37 25.54
N ASN A 513 -14.07 10.62 24.55
CA ASN A 513 -14.69 9.31 24.78
C ASN A 513 -13.66 8.30 25.35
N ALA A 514 -12.43 8.25 24.81
CA ALA A 514 -11.38 7.42 25.37
C ALA A 514 -11.03 7.81 26.82
N VAL A 515 -10.95 9.10 27.14
CA VAL A 515 -10.69 9.58 28.50
C VAL A 515 -11.81 9.17 29.46
N ASN A 516 -13.08 9.31 29.04
CA ASN A 516 -14.23 8.86 29.83
C ASN A 516 -14.21 7.33 30.04
N LYS A 517 -13.83 6.55 29.01
CA LYS A 517 -13.65 5.10 29.13
C LYS A 517 -12.53 4.75 30.11
N ALA A 518 -11.39 5.43 30.03
CA ALA A 518 -10.27 5.26 30.96
C ALA A 518 -10.73 5.51 32.41
N TYR A 519 -11.51 6.56 32.65
CA TYR A 519 -12.06 6.84 33.98
C TYR A 519 -13.05 5.76 34.45
N SER A 520 -13.89 5.22 33.57
CA SER A 520 -14.79 4.11 33.93
C SER A 520 -14.02 2.85 34.35
N ALA A 521 -12.85 2.62 33.75
CA ALA A 521 -11.94 1.53 34.12
C ALA A 521 -11.22 1.82 35.46
N TYR A 522 -10.81 3.07 35.71
CA TYR A 522 -10.27 3.51 37.00
C TYR A 522 -11.23 3.21 38.14
N TYR A 523 -12.50 3.58 37.98
CA TYR A 523 -13.53 3.36 38.99
C TYR A 523 -13.80 1.87 39.25
N LYS A 524 -13.87 1.05 38.20
CA LYS A 524 -14.05 -0.41 38.32
C LYS A 524 -12.84 -1.07 39.01
N GLY A 525 -11.62 -0.71 38.63
CA GLY A 525 -10.40 -1.25 39.26
C GLY A 525 -10.27 -0.89 40.75
N ASN A 526 -10.72 0.30 41.16
CA ASN A 526 -10.75 0.67 42.58
C ASN A 526 -11.88 -0.02 43.36
N ALA A 527 -13.02 -0.33 42.72
CA ALA A 527 -14.11 -1.06 43.35
C ALA A 527 -13.73 -2.53 43.65
N ASP A 528 -13.00 -3.18 42.73
CA ASP A 528 -12.49 -4.55 42.95
C ASP A 528 -11.33 -4.58 43.97
N GLY A 529 -10.58 -3.48 44.12
CA GLY A 529 -9.49 -3.34 45.10
C GLY A 529 -9.92 -3.34 46.58
N THR A 530 -11.23 -3.21 46.88
CA THR A 530 -11.75 -3.35 48.26
C THR A 530 -12.36 -4.73 48.54
N THR A 531 -12.47 -5.60 47.54
CA THR A 531 -13.00 -6.96 47.70
C THR A 531 -12.43 -7.88 46.64
N SER A 532 -11.18 -8.34 46.80
CA SER A 532 -10.67 -9.63 46.31
C SER A 532 -9.19 -9.80 46.61
N ALA A 533 -8.88 -10.45 47.74
CA ALA A 533 -7.66 -11.23 47.83
C ALA A 533 -7.88 -12.50 46.99
N THR A 534 -7.30 -12.59 45.79
CA THR A 534 -7.22 -13.89 45.10
C THR A 534 -5.92 -14.07 44.32
N GLN A 535 -5.08 -14.93 44.90
CA GLN A 535 -4.03 -15.81 44.39
C GLN A 535 -3.56 -15.67 42.93
N GLN A 536 -2.28 -15.34 42.80
CA GLN A 536 -1.43 -15.69 41.66
C GLN A 536 -1.43 -17.21 41.44
N ALA A 537 -1.66 -17.65 40.21
CA ALA A 537 -1.27 -18.97 39.72
C ALA A 537 -0.33 -18.80 38.52
N TYR A 538 0.76 -19.56 38.57
CA TYR A 538 1.92 -19.61 37.66
C TYR A 538 1.60 -19.78 36.17
#